data_AF-A0AAU4BEU6-F1
#
_entry.id   AF-A0AAU4BEU6-F1
#
_cell.length_a   1.000
_cell.length_b   1.000
_cell.length_c   1.000
_cell.angle_alpha   90.00
_cell.angle_beta   90.00
_cell.angle_gamma   90.00
#
_symmetry.space_group_name_H-M   'P 1'
#
loop_
_entity.id
_entity.type
_entity.pdbx_description
1 polymer ?
#
loop_
_entity_poly.entity_id
_entity_poly.type
_entity_poly.pdbx_seq_one_letter_code
_entity_poly.pdbx_strand_id
1 'polypeptide(L)'
;MTTLGGRRVYTRGDLMERYGLGRSTLEKLYRERGVNGHPEAVGSVGAQLAWDAEEWERWYAARQVGQRAPAGLVTRDELSVKYGLSRPALKKLWSERESNGHPDVAHQVGKALYWDEKQWAAWYAGRQKRSAADDDPDALVTLAEAARLLGLAQSSVTVYAKRPPVGWPEPVRQEALGGGRIRRLYRRGDVLAYGETRLNSRS
;
A
#
# COMPACT_ATOMS: atom_id res chain seq x y z
N MET A 1 -8.73 10.10 -37.67
CA MET A 1 -8.57 8.67 -37.98
C MET A 1 -7.64 8.56 -39.17
N THR A 2 -6.46 7.97 -38.99
CA THR A 2 -5.40 7.92 -39.99
C THR A 2 -5.53 6.65 -40.84
N THR A 3 -5.37 6.78 -42.16
CA THR A 3 -5.48 5.65 -43.09
C THR A 3 -4.29 5.59 -44.05
N LEU A 4 -3.80 4.38 -44.34
CA LEU A 4 -2.75 4.12 -45.32
C LEU A 4 -3.21 2.99 -46.25
N GLY A 5 -3.31 3.26 -47.54
CA GLY A 5 -3.76 2.27 -48.53
C GLY A 5 -5.16 1.68 -48.23
N GLY A 6 -6.07 2.49 -47.67
CA GLY A 6 -7.42 2.06 -47.28
C GLY A 6 -7.53 1.32 -45.94
N ARG A 7 -6.41 1.05 -45.26
CA ARG A 7 -6.39 0.40 -43.93
C ARG A 7 -6.25 1.43 -42.83
N ARG A 8 -6.86 1.16 -41.67
CA ARG A 8 -6.69 2.01 -40.47
C ARG A 8 -5.30 1.79 -39.90
N VAL A 9 -4.58 2.88 -39.69
CA VAL A 9 -3.23 2.84 -39.10
C VAL A 9 -3.12 3.78 -37.92
N TYR A 10 -2.16 3.50 -37.05
CA TYR A 10 -1.74 4.41 -36.00
C TYR A 10 -0.32 4.91 -36.29
N THR A 11 -0.15 6.22 -36.24
CA THR A 11 1.17 6.84 -36.09
C THR A 11 1.60 6.80 -34.63
N ARG A 12 2.87 7.09 -34.37
CA ARG A 12 3.36 7.16 -32.99
C ARG A 12 2.61 8.22 -32.17
N GLY A 13 2.20 9.33 -32.80
CA GLY A 13 1.37 10.36 -32.16
C GLY A 13 0.00 9.82 -31.76
N ASP A 14 -0.68 9.10 -32.67
CA ASP A 14 -1.97 8.47 -32.38
C ASP A 14 -1.88 7.49 -31.20
N LEU A 15 -0.79 6.72 -31.11
CA LEU A 15 -0.55 5.79 -30.01
C LEU A 15 -0.33 6.48 -28.67
N MET A 16 0.38 7.62 -28.67
CA MET A 16 0.59 8.43 -27.47
C MET A 16 -0.74 9.00 -26.97
N GLU A 17 -1.54 9.57 -27.87
CA GLU A 17 -2.83 10.17 -27.54
C GLU A 17 -3.84 9.13 -27.04
N ARG A 18 -3.96 8.00 -27.76
CA ARG A 18 -4.99 7.00 -27.49
C ARG A 18 -4.68 6.12 -26.27
N TYR A 19 -3.43 5.74 -26.07
CA TYR A 19 -3.03 4.79 -25.03
C TYR A 19 -2.25 5.45 -23.88
N GLY A 20 -2.02 6.76 -23.94
CA GLY A 20 -1.26 7.50 -22.93
C GLY A 20 0.21 7.05 -22.82
N LEU A 21 0.75 6.39 -23.84
CA LEU A 21 2.10 5.84 -23.83
C LEU A 21 3.13 6.94 -24.11
N GLY A 22 4.22 6.97 -23.34
CA GLY A 22 5.32 7.89 -23.60
C GLY A 22 6.11 7.51 -24.85
N ARG A 23 6.64 8.52 -25.58
CA ARG A 23 7.44 8.31 -26.81
C ARG A 23 8.60 7.34 -26.62
N SER A 24 9.38 7.50 -25.53
CA SER A 24 10.51 6.63 -25.20
C SER A 24 10.09 5.19 -24.94
N THR A 25 8.87 4.97 -24.42
CA THR A 25 8.29 3.63 -24.23
C THR A 25 7.99 3.00 -25.58
N LEU A 26 7.32 3.72 -26.48
CA LEU A 26 7.01 3.24 -27.83
C LEU A 26 8.28 2.96 -28.65
N GLU A 27 9.29 3.82 -28.55
CA GLU A 27 10.59 3.62 -29.22
C GLU A 27 11.30 2.37 -28.69
N LYS A 28 11.32 2.17 -27.37
CA LYS A 28 11.88 0.97 -26.77
C LYS A 28 11.13 -0.29 -27.22
N LEU A 29 9.80 -0.27 -27.18
CA LEU A 29 8.98 -1.42 -27.58
C LEU A 29 9.23 -1.79 -29.04
N TYR A 30 9.34 -0.81 -29.94
CA TYR A 30 9.66 -1.06 -31.35
C TYR A 30 11.11 -1.53 -31.55
N ARG A 31 12.08 -0.97 -30.81
CA ARG A 31 13.47 -1.43 -30.87
C ARG A 31 13.62 -2.90 -30.45
N GLU A 32 12.85 -3.31 -29.45
CA GLU A 32 12.86 -4.67 -28.88
C GLU A 32 11.84 -5.61 -29.56
N ARG A 33 11.31 -5.24 -30.74
CA ARG A 33 10.24 -5.96 -31.44
C ARG A 33 10.52 -7.43 -31.71
N GLY A 34 11.77 -7.78 -32.02
CA GLY A 34 12.18 -9.17 -32.23
C GLY A 34 12.06 -10.06 -30.99
N VAL A 35 11.94 -9.48 -29.80
CA VAL A 35 11.83 -10.21 -28.52
C VAL A 35 10.44 -10.06 -27.90
N ASN A 36 9.76 -8.94 -28.11
CA ASN A 36 8.46 -8.66 -27.51
C ASN A 36 7.27 -8.85 -28.47
N GLY A 37 7.53 -9.24 -29.73
CA GLY A 37 6.52 -9.51 -30.74
C GLY A 37 5.76 -8.28 -31.23
N HIS A 38 6.26 -7.07 -30.96
CA HIS A 38 5.66 -5.82 -31.44
C HIS A 38 5.54 -5.85 -32.96
N PRO A 39 4.39 -5.45 -33.53
CA PRO A 39 4.17 -5.52 -34.97
C PRO A 39 5.14 -4.62 -35.73
N GLU A 40 5.49 -5.03 -36.95
CA GLU A 40 6.31 -4.24 -37.85
C GLU A 40 5.52 -3.03 -38.37
N ALA A 41 6.24 -1.97 -38.75
CA ALA A 41 5.59 -0.82 -39.39
C ALA A 41 5.10 -1.21 -40.80
N VAL A 42 3.86 -0.87 -41.13
CA VAL A 42 3.26 -1.14 -42.46
C VAL A 42 3.59 -0.07 -43.49
N GLY A 43 4.21 1.02 -43.06
CA GLY A 43 4.68 2.11 -43.92
C GLY A 43 4.85 3.39 -43.14
N SER A 44 4.68 4.52 -43.83
CA SER A 44 4.78 5.85 -43.23
C SER A 44 3.59 6.73 -43.63
N VAL A 45 3.13 7.55 -42.69
CA VAL A 45 2.21 8.66 -42.95
C VAL A 45 3.00 9.94 -42.74
N GLY A 46 3.32 10.63 -43.84
CA GLY A 46 4.31 11.71 -43.84
C GLY A 46 5.69 11.18 -43.40
N ALA A 47 6.31 11.85 -42.43
CA ALA A 47 7.61 11.46 -41.87
C ALA A 47 7.52 10.44 -40.72
N GLN A 48 6.30 9.99 -40.34
CA GLN A 48 6.10 9.11 -39.20
C GLN A 48 5.80 7.69 -39.65
N LEU A 49 6.45 6.71 -39.00
CA LEU A 49 6.08 5.31 -39.16
C LEU A 49 4.62 5.09 -38.73
N ALA A 50 3.95 4.21 -39.45
CA ALA A 50 2.58 3.80 -39.23
C ALA A 50 2.49 2.29 -38.99
N TRP A 51 1.69 1.89 -38.02
CA TRP A 51 1.38 0.50 -37.69
C TRP A 51 -0.07 0.21 -38.04
N ASP A 52 -0.34 -1.01 -38.51
CA ASP A 52 -1.72 -1.47 -38.70
C ASP A 52 -2.47 -1.40 -37.37
N ALA A 53 -3.65 -0.79 -37.38
CA ALA A 53 -4.37 -0.51 -36.16
C ALA A 53 -4.90 -1.78 -35.48
N GLU A 54 -5.32 -2.78 -36.26
CA GLU A 54 -5.85 -4.04 -35.73
C GLU A 54 -4.73 -4.95 -35.22
N GLU A 55 -3.61 -5.00 -35.92
CA GLU A 55 -2.43 -5.73 -35.47
C GLU A 55 -1.86 -5.13 -34.18
N TRP A 56 -1.77 -3.80 -34.11
CA TRP A 56 -1.37 -3.09 -32.90
C TRP A 56 -2.31 -3.39 -31.74
N GLU A 57 -3.62 -3.28 -31.95
CA GLU A 57 -4.62 -3.52 -30.92
C GLU A 57 -4.57 -4.94 -30.38
N ARG A 58 -4.46 -5.95 -31.26
CA ARG A 58 -4.33 -7.35 -30.86
C ARG A 58 -3.05 -7.59 -30.06
N TRP A 59 -1.92 -7.11 -30.54
CA TRP A 59 -0.64 -7.25 -29.84
C TRP A 59 -0.67 -6.55 -28.48
N TYR A 60 -1.16 -5.30 -28.44
CA TYR A 60 -1.19 -4.52 -27.21
C TYR A 60 -2.15 -5.13 -26.19
N ALA A 61 -3.32 -5.61 -26.61
CA ALA A 61 -4.26 -6.33 -25.74
C ALA A 61 -3.64 -7.63 -25.20
N ALA A 62 -2.98 -8.44 -26.04
CA ALA A 62 -2.30 -9.66 -25.59
C ALA A 62 -1.18 -9.34 -24.58
N ARG A 63 -0.45 -8.26 -24.81
CA ARG A 63 0.56 -7.76 -23.87
C ARG A 63 -0.05 -7.32 -22.54
N GLN A 64 -1.22 -6.66 -22.55
CA GLN A 64 -1.94 -6.31 -21.33
C GLN A 64 -2.42 -7.56 -20.59
N VAL A 65 -2.87 -8.60 -21.29
CA VAL A 65 -3.25 -9.88 -20.68
C VAL A 65 -2.05 -10.58 -20.06
N GLY A 66 -0.89 -10.60 -20.73
CA GLY A 66 0.35 -11.17 -20.16
C GLY A 66 0.97 -10.34 -19.03
N GLN A 67 0.64 -9.05 -18.95
CA GLN A 67 0.98 -8.18 -17.81
C GLN A 67 -0.02 -8.29 -16.66
N ARG A 68 -1.25 -8.73 -16.95
CA ARG A 68 -2.26 -8.98 -15.93
C ARG A 68 -1.75 -10.10 -15.03
N ALA A 69 -1.86 -9.88 -13.72
CA ALA A 69 -1.44 -10.87 -12.76
C ALA A 69 -2.14 -12.22 -13.04
N PRO A 70 -1.43 -13.35 -12.89
CA PRO A 70 -2.05 -14.67 -12.94
C PRO A 70 -3.28 -14.71 -12.02
N ALA A 71 -4.31 -15.47 -12.38
CA ALA A 71 -5.56 -15.49 -11.63
C ALA A 71 -5.33 -15.74 -10.12
N GLY A 72 -5.92 -14.88 -9.27
CA GLY A 72 -5.74 -14.93 -7.82
C GLY A 72 -4.49 -14.23 -7.28
N LEU A 73 -3.60 -13.77 -8.17
CA LEU A 73 -2.47 -12.95 -7.80
C LEU A 73 -2.72 -11.47 -8.09
N VAL A 74 -2.07 -10.61 -7.33
CA VAL A 74 -2.17 -9.15 -7.47
C VAL A 74 -0.80 -8.50 -7.41
N THR A 75 -0.61 -7.50 -8.24
CA THR A 75 0.54 -6.60 -8.21
C THR A 75 0.37 -5.54 -7.13
N ARG A 76 1.47 -4.85 -6.82
CA ARG A 76 1.45 -3.72 -5.87
C ARG A 76 0.56 -2.56 -6.34
N ASP A 77 0.44 -2.34 -7.64
CA ASP A 77 -0.43 -1.30 -8.19
C ASP A 77 -1.91 -1.70 -8.08
N GLU A 78 -2.23 -2.97 -8.30
CA GLU A 78 -3.59 -3.48 -8.07
C GLU A 78 -3.97 -3.42 -6.58
N LEU A 79 -3.05 -3.73 -5.67
CA LEU A 79 -3.25 -3.54 -4.23
C LEU A 79 -3.49 -2.06 -3.86
N SER A 80 -2.76 -1.14 -4.50
CA SER A 80 -2.92 0.30 -4.30
C SER A 80 -4.33 0.76 -4.66
N VAL A 81 -4.82 0.38 -5.85
CA VAL A 81 -6.17 0.73 -6.32
C VAL A 81 -7.23 0.05 -5.47
N LYS A 82 -7.09 -1.26 -5.19
CA LYS A 82 -8.11 -2.06 -4.52
C LYS A 82 -8.34 -1.68 -3.06
N TYR A 83 -7.26 -1.34 -2.34
CA TYR A 83 -7.33 -1.03 -0.91
C TYR A 83 -7.15 0.46 -0.61
N GLY A 84 -7.13 1.32 -1.64
CA GLY A 84 -6.95 2.77 -1.50
C GLY A 84 -5.62 3.16 -0.88
N LEU A 85 -4.59 2.31 -1.01
CA LEU A 85 -3.30 2.51 -0.37
C LEU A 85 -2.34 3.27 -1.28
N SER A 86 -1.60 4.22 -0.72
CA SER A 86 -0.53 4.89 -1.47
C SER A 86 0.66 3.95 -1.71
N ARG A 87 1.39 4.16 -2.81
CA ARG A 87 2.63 3.42 -3.10
C ARG A 87 3.67 3.49 -1.96
N PRO A 88 3.89 4.66 -1.30
CA PRO A 88 4.75 4.73 -0.12
C PRO A 88 4.25 3.87 1.05
N ALA A 89 2.94 3.84 1.31
CA ALA A 89 2.38 3.01 2.37
C ALA A 89 2.64 1.52 2.10
N LEU A 90 2.40 1.05 0.87
CA LEU A 90 2.71 -0.32 0.46
C LEU A 90 4.21 -0.64 0.54
N LYS A 91 5.08 0.32 0.20
CA LYS A 91 6.54 0.16 0.34
C LYS A 91 6.94 0.00 1.81
N LYS A 92 6.35 0.79 2.71
CA LYS A 92 6.59 0.70 4.16
C LYS A 92 6.15 -0.66 4.70
N LEU A 93 4.94 -1.09 4.35
CA LEU A 93 4.42 -2.41 4.75
C LEU A 93 5.34 -3.54 4.30
N TRP A 94 5.89 -3.46 3.09
CA TRP A 94 6.85 -4.43 2.58
C TRP A 94 8.22 -4.37 3.26
N SER A 95 8.74 -3.18 3.57
CA SER A 95 10.01 -3.05 4.29
C SER A 95 9.92 -3.58 5.71
N GLU A 96 8.75 -3.46 6.35
CA GLU A 96 8.48 -3.92 7.71
C GLU A 96 7.93 -5.36 7.76
N ARG A 97 8.02 -6.13 6.67
CA ARG A 97 7.37 -7.45 6.54
C ARG A 97 7.72 -8.42 7.66
N GLU A 98 8.96 -8.39 8.15
CA GLU A 98 9.44 -9.25 9.24
C GLU A 98 8.74 -8.95 10.57
N SER A 99 8.31 -7.72 10.80
CA SER A 99 7.69 -7.29 12.07
C SER A 99 6.17 -7.20 12.01
N ASN A 100 5.60 -7.02 10.82
CA ASN A 100 4.15 -6.84 10.64
C ASN A 100 3.44 -8.10 10.09
N GLY A 101 4.19 -9.16 9.77
CA GLY A 101 3.66 -10.42 9.25
C GLY A 101 3.05 -10.29 7.85
N HIS A 102 3.54 -9.33 7.05
CA HIS A 102 3.09 -9.14 5.67
C HIS A 102 3.29 -10.43 4.87
N PRO A 103 2.31 -10.82 4.02
CA PRO A 103 2.43 -12.02 3.20
C PRO A 103 3.69 -12.00 2.31
N ASP A 104 4.27 -13.18 2.12
CA ASP A 104 5.36 -13.36 1.17
C ASP A 104 4.89 -13.22 -0.28
N VAL A 105 5.87 -13.03 -1.17
CA VAL A 105 5.63 -12.96 -2.61
C VAL A 105 5.23 -14.36 -3.10
N ALA A 106 4.04 -14.47 -3.69
CA ALA A 106 3.51 -15.71 -4.23
C ALA A 106 4.09 -16.02 -5.62
N HIS A 107 4.44 -15.00 -6.39
CA HIS A 107 5.05 -15.19 -7.71
C HIS A 107 5.91 -13.99 -8.14
N GLN A 108 6.91 -14.24 -8.98
CA GLN A 108 7.78 -13.21 -9.53
C GLN A 108 8.02 -13.44 -11.02
N VAL A 109 7.73 -12.42 -11.84
CA VAL A 109 8.04 -12.40 -13.27
C VAL A 109 8.98 -11.22 -13.54
N GLY A 110 10.26 -11.51 -13.78
CA GLY A 110 11.30 -10.50 -13.90
C GLY A 110 11.42 -9.66 -12.62
N LYS A 111 11.10 -8.37 -12.70
CA LYS A 111 11.08 -7.44 -11.55
C LYS A 111 9.69 -7.24 -10.94
N ALA A 112 8.64 -7.81 -11.56
CA ALA A 112 7.29 -7.70 -11.06
C ALA A 112 7.09 -8.74 -9.95
N LEU A 113 6.63 -8.26 -8.79
CA LEU A 113 6.27 -9.08 -7.64
C LEU A 113 4.75 -9.19 -7.58
N TYR A 114 4.29 -10.39 -7.28
CA TYR A 114 2.88 -10.74 -7.18
C TYR A 114 2.61 -11.38 -5.82
N TRP A 115 1.51 -11.00 -5.20
CA TRP A 115 1.03 -11.56 -3.94
C TRP A 115 -0.26 -12.34 -4.17
N ASP A 116 -0.47 -13.38 -3.37
CA ASP A 116 -1.78 -14.03 -3.33
C ASP A 116 -2.81 -13.03 -2.76
N GLU A 117 -3.86 -12.78 -3.53
CA GLU A 117 -4.85 -11.77 -3.20
C GLU A 117 -5.60 -12.12 -1.91
N LYS A 118 -5.96 -13.39 -1.72
CA LYS A 118 -6.76 -13.83 -0.57
C LYS A 118 -5.94 -13.75 0.71
N GLN A 119 -4.69 -14.21 0.64
CA GLN A 119 -3.75 -14.13 1.77
C GLN A 119 -3.50 -12.67 2.15
N TRP A 120 -3.29 -11.80 1.16
CA TRP A 120 -3.09 -10.38 1.41
C TRP A 120 -4.33 -9.70 1.99
N ALA A 121 -5.51 -9.97 1.44
CA ALA A 121 -6.78 -9.44 1.94
C ALA A 121 -7.02 -9.81 3.41
N ALA A 122 -6.83 -11.09 3.75
CA ALA A 122 -7.02 -11.60 5.11
C ALA A 122 -6.06 -10.94 6.11
N TRP A 123 -4.78 -10.85 5.76
CA TRP A 123 -3.78 -10.17 6.58
C TRP A 123 -4.12 -8.69 6.77
N TYR A 124 -4.45 -7.99 5.70
CA TYR A 124 -4.71 -6.55 5.75
C TYR A 124 -5.98 -6.22 6.55
N ALA A 125 -7.06 -7.00 6.40
CA ALA A 125 -8.26 -6.87 7.21
C ALA A 125 -7.98 -7.13 8.70
N GLY A 126 -7.17 -8.14 9.03
CA GLY A 126 -6.73 -8.40 10.40
C GLY A 126 -5.87 -7.26 10.98
N ARG A 127 -5.07 -6.60 10.14
CA ARG A 127 -4.32 -5.40 10.52
C ARG A 127 -5.24 -4.20 10.78
N GLN A 128 -6.21 -3.95 9.90
CA GLN A 128 -7.18 -2.87 10.08
C GLN A 128 -8.01 -3.05 11.36
N LYS A 129 -8.44 -4.28 11.66
CA LYS A 129 -9.15 -4.58 12.92
C LYS A 129 -8.29 -4.28 14.15
N ARG A 130 -7.00 -4.61 14.13
CA ARG A 130 -6.06 -4.26 15.21
C ARG A 130 -5.88 -2.75 15.33
N SER A 131 -5.68 -2.04 14.22
CA SER A 131 -5.58 -0.57 14.24
C SER A 131 -6.85 0.10 14.73
N ALA A 132 -8.04 -0.39 14.35
CA ALA A 132 -9.30 0.14 14.83
C ALA A 132 -9.53 -0.12 16.33
N ALA A 133 -9.13 -1.28 16.83
CA ALA A 133 -9.12 -1.56 18.28
C ALA A 133 -8.12 -0.66 19.03
N ASP A 134 -6.96 -0.36 18.42
CA ASP A 134 -5.98 0.58 18.96
C ASP A 134 -6.46 2.04 18.92
N ASP A 135 -7.52 2.37 18.16
CA ASP A 135 -8.11 3.72 18.06
C ASP A 135 -9.44 3.87 18.81
N ASP A 136 -10.00 2.79 19.36
CA ASP A 136 -11.21 2.79 20.17
C ASP A 136 -10.97 3.54 21.51
N PRO A 137 -11.72 4.62 21.81
CA PRO A 137 -11.58 5.36 23.07
C PRO A 137 -11.87 4.50 24.30
N ASP A 138 -12.69 3.46 24.17
CA ASP A 138 -13.04 2.57 25.27
C ASP A 138 -12.05 1.41 25.45
N ALA A 139 -11.09 1.27 24.54
CA ALA A 139 -10.06 0.24 24.63
C ALA A 139 -9.26 0.35 25.94
N LEU A 140 -9.05 -0.79 26.59
CA LEU A 140 -8.23 -0.89 27.79
C LEU A 140 -6.76 -0.97 27.41
N VAL A 141 -5.98 0.03 27.81
CA VAL A 141 -4.54 0.14 27.56
C VAL A 141 -3.75 -0.05 28.84
N THR A 142 -2.61 -0.71 28.74
CA THR A 142 -1.62 -0.80 29.81
C THR A 142 -0.95 0.55 30.03
N LEU A 143 -0.29 0.71 31.19
CA LEU A 143 0.49 1.91 31.47
C LEU A 143 1.62 2.16 30.45
N ALA A 144 2.18 1.10 29.87
CA ALA A 144 3.22 1.23 28.85
C ALA A 144 2.66 1.74 27.52
N GLU A 145 1.47 1.28 27.13
CA GLU A 145 0.76 1.78 25.96
C GLU A 145 0.30 3.23 26.17
N ALA A 146 -0.22 3.55 27.36
CA ALA A 146 -0.57 4.92 27.75
C ALA A 146 0.63 5.88 27.65
N ALA A 147 1.82 5.45 28.11
CA ALA A 147 3.04 6.24 27.98
C ALA A 147 3.42 6.49 26.50
N ARG A 148 3.26 5.49 25.62
CA ARG A 148 3.51 5.65 24.18
C ARG A 148 2.51 6.62 23.53
N LEU A 149 1.22 6.51 23.87
CA LEU A 149 0.18 7.42 23.39
C LEU A 149 0.49 8.88 23.73
N LEU A 150 1.06 9.12 24.90
CA LEU A 150 1.40 10.46 25.39
C LEU A 150 2.83 10.92 25.08
N GLY A 151 3.61 10.14 24.31
CA GLY A 151 5.00 10.46 24.00
C GLY A 151 5.92 10.54 25.23
N LEU A 152 5.58 9.82 26.30
CA LEU A 152 6.33 9.81 27.56
C LEU A 152 7.57 8.92 27.46
N ALA A 153 8.62 9.30 28.19
CA ALA A 153 9.79 8.44 28.37
C ALA A 153 9.40 7.16 29.12
N GLN A 154 10.02 6.03 28.76
CA GLN A 154 9.75 4.71 29.35
C GLN A 154 9.92 4.68 30.88
N SER A 155 10.80 5.52 31.43
CA SER A 155 10.98 5.70 32.89
C SER A 155 9.73 6.23 33.60
N SER A 156 8.82 6.90 32.88
CA SER A 156 7.56 7.42 33.43
C SER A 156 6.61 6.29 33.82
N VAL A 157 6.70 5.13 33.15
CA VAL A 157 5.84 3.95 33.42
C VAL A 157 6.03 3.45 34.85
N THR A 158 7.26 3.40 35.35
CA THR A 158 7.52 2.93 36.73
C THR A 158 7.17 3.97 37.78
N VAL A 159 7.32 5.27 37.46
CA VAL A 159 6.95 6.37 38.36
C VAL A 159 5.44 6.49 38.48
N TYR A 160 4.70 6.54 37.37
CA TYR A 160 3.25 6.76 37.37
C TYR A 160 2.51 5.59 38.03
N ALA A 161 3.06 4.37 37.94
CA ALA A 161 2.52 3.21 38.64
C ALA A 161 2.57 3.34 40.17
N LYS A 162 3.47 4.16 40.72
CA LYS A 162 3.66 4.36 42.17
C LYS A 162 3.18 5.72 42.66
N ARG A 163 3.34 6.75 41.82
CA ARG A 163 3.08 8.17 42.10
C ARG A 163 2.52 8.80 40.82
N PRO A 164 1.22 8.60 40.54
CA PRO A 164 0.60 9.20 39.38
C PRO A 164 0.59 10.74 39.52
N PRO A 165 0.79 11.49 38.42
CA PRO A 165 0.69 12.94 38.44
C PRO A 165 -0.77 13.39 38.68
N VAL A 166 -0.95 14.64 39.08
CA VAL A 166 -2.28 15.24 39.27
C VAL A 166 -3.09 15.13 37.98
N GLY A 167 -4.34 14.67 38.09
CA GLY A 167 -5.26 14.50 36.95
C GLY A 167 -5.04 13.23 36.14
N TRP A 168 -4.07 12.38 36.49
CA TRP A 168 -3.92 11.07 35.84
C TRP A 168 -5.17 10.20 36.08
N PRO A 169 -5.68 9.50 35.05
CA PRO A 169 -6.88 8.68 35.22
C PRO A 169 -6.65 7.49 36.15
N GLU A 170 -7.67 7.14 36.91
CA GLU A 170 -7.68 5.91 37.71
C GLU A 170 -7.78 4.68 36.78
N PRO A 171 -7.14 3.55 37.13
CA PRO A 171 -7.23 2.33 36.33
C PRO A 171 -8.63 1.71 36.44
N VAL A 172 -9.24 1.44 35.29
CA VAL A 172 -10.54 0.79 35.18
C VAL A 172 -10.47 -0.69 35.61
N ARG A 173 -9.31 -1.33 35.42
CA ARG A 173 -9.08 -2.71 35.86
C ARG A 173 -7.66 -2.89 36.39
N GLN A 174 -7.54 -3.72 37.42
CA GLN A 174 -6.25 -4.15 37.97
C GLN A 174 -6.17 -5.67 37.95
N GLU A 175 -5.06 -6.20 37.44
CA GLU A 175 -4.82 -7.64 37.32
C GLU A 175 -3.55 -7.99 38.10
N ALA A 176 -3.67 -8.97 39.01
CA ALA A 176 -2.52 -9.51 39.72
C ALA A 176 -1.65 -10.33 38.75
N LEU A 177 -0.37 -10.00 38.68
CA LEU A 177 0.66 -10.77 38.00
C LEU A 177 1.49 -11.53 39.04
N GLY A 178 2.14 -12.62 38.59
CA GLY A 178 3.07 -13.38 39.43
C GLY A 178 4.16 -12.49 40.06
N GLY A 179 4.56 -12.82 41.30
CA GLY A 179 5.59 -12.10 42.04
C GLY A 179 5.16 -10.74 42.60
N GLY A 180 3.88 -10.58 42.95
CA GLY A 180 3.36 -9.37 43.62
C GLY A 180 3.23 -8.14 42.71
N ARG A 181 3.34 -8.33 41.39
CA ARG A 181 3.20 -7.25 40.40
C ARG A 181 1.72 -7.04 40.08
N ILE A 182 1.30 -5.80 39.84
CA ILE A 182 -0.07 -5.49 39.43
C ILE A 182 -0.01 -4.81 38.07
N ARG A 183 -0.72 -5.36 37.09
CA ARG A 183 -0.98 -4.71 35.80
C ARG A 183 -2.20 -3.82 35.95
N ARG A 184 -2.05 -2.55 35.61
CA ARG A 184 -3.12 -1.55 35.61
C ARG A 184 -3.55 -1.29 34.17
N LEU A 185 -4.86 -1.32 33.94
CA LEU A 185 -5.49 -1.06 32.65
C LEU A 185 -6.32 0.22 32.76
N TYR A 186 -6.12 1.12 31.82
CA TYR A 186 -6.75 2.43 31.74
C TYR A 186 -7.60 2.49 30.48
N ARG A 187 -8.67 3.28 30.49
CA ARG A 187 -9.41 3.58 29.26
C ARG A 187 -8.56 4.51 28.39
N ARG A 188 -8.42 4.18 27.11
CA ARG A 188 -7.61 4.95 26.15
C ARG A 188 -8.06 6.41 26.04
N GLY A 189 -9.37 6.64 25.98
CA GLY A 189 -9.96 7.97 25.91
C GLY A 189 -9.56 8.86 27.08
N ASP A 190 -9.56 8.32 28.30
CA ASP A 190 -9.20 9.07 29.51
C ASP A 190 -7.70 9.43 29.51
N VAL A 191 -6.85 8.53 29.01
CA VAL A 191 -5.42 8.80 28.85
C VAL A 191 -5.18 9.93 27.84
N LEU A 192 -5.89 9.92 26.71
CA LEU A 192 -5.75 10.98 25.71
C LEU A 192 -6.30 12.32 26.20
N ALA A 193 -7.46 12.32 26.87
CA ALA A 193 -8.03 13.52 27.49
C ALA A 193 -7.06 14.13 28.53
N TYR A 194 -6.37 13.30 29.32
CA TYR A 194 -5.29 13.76 30.18
C TYR A 194 -4.13 14.39 29.39
N GLY A 195 -3.74 13.79 28.27
CA GLY A 195 -2.73 14.34 27.36
C GLY A 195 -3.09 15.75 26.85
N GLU A 196 -4.33 15.95 26.43
CA GLU A 196 -4.84 17.23 25.95
C GLU A 196 -4.85 18.29 27.06
N THR A 197 -5.39 17.98 28.24
CA THR A 197 -5.39 18.93 29.37
C THR A 197 -3.98 19.34 29.80
N ARG A 198 -3.02 18.41 29.76
CA ARG A 198 -1.61 18.67 30.04
C ARG A 198 -0.95 19.58 29.00
N LEU A 199 -1.28 19.45 27.72
CA LEU A 199 -0.75 20.31 26.67
C LEU A 199 -1.29 21.74 26.82
N ASN A 200 -2.59 21.87 27.10
CA ASN A 200 -3.24 23.16 27.33
C ASN A 200 -2.73 23.87 28.60
N SER A 201 -2.28 23.14 29.61
CA SER A 201 -1.70 23.70 30.84
C SER A 201 -0.24 24.16 30.69
N ARG A 202 0.40 23.88 29.54
CA ARG A 202 1.81 24.19 29.25
C ARG A 202 1.99 25.30 28.20
N SER A 203 0.90 25.78 27.61
CA SER A 203 0.87 26.93 26.70
C SER A 203 0.45 28.19 27.46
#